data_AF-A0A661ART3-F1
#
_entry.id   AF-A0A661ART3-F1
#
_cell.length_a   1.000
_cell.length_b   1.000
_cell.length_c   1.000
_cell.angle_alpha   90.00
_cell.angle_beta   90.00
_cell.angle_gamma   90.00
#
_symmetry.space_group_name_H-M   'P 1'
#
loop_
_entity.id
_entity.type
_entity.pdbx_description
1 polymer ?
#
loop_
_entity_poly.entity_id
_entity_poly.type
_entity_poly.pdbx_seq_one_letter_code
_entity_poly.pdbx_strand_id
1 'polypeptide(L)'
;MKCDEIKALLVGYLDDEIDSEQRRRVEEHILHCKECAAEIEEMRKIREVLRKMSEPKMPDAFWQRYWNGIYNRIERQMGWILFSIGAIVLLVFAFYRLVQNFFLDPQVSIMPKLGIGIIALGAIVLIVSIFREKIFAMRNERYKEVER
;
A
#
# COMPACT_ATOMS: atom_id res chain seq x y z
N MET A 1 26.05 -40.49 -25.82
CA MET A 1 25.28 -40.27 -24.57
C MET A 1 24.06 -41.16 -24.58
N LYS A 2 23.57 -41.55 -23.40
CA LYS A 2 22.33 -42.33 -23.27
C LYS A 2 21.14 -41.40 -23.48
N CYS A 3 20.11 -41.87 -24.17
CA CYS A 3 18.90 -41.09 -24.43
C CYS A 3 18.24 -40.61 -23.12
N ASP A 4 18.29 -41.41 -22.06
CA ASP A 4 17.70 -41.07 -20.75
C ASP A 4 18.25 -39.78 -20.13
N GLU A 5 19.56 -39.55 -20.27
CA GLU A 5 20.23 -38.34 -19.77
C GLU A 5 19.82 -37.09 -20.56
N ILE A 6 19.61 -37.25 -21.87
CA ILE A 6 19.20 -36.15 -22.74
C ILE A 6 17.73 -35.80 -22.54
N LYS A 7 16.87 -36.80 -22.37
CA LYS A 7 15.44 -36.60 -22.08
C LYS A 7 15.22 -35.76 -20.83
N ALA A 8 16.03 -35.97 -19.79
CA ALA A 8 15.99 -35.14 -18.58
C ALA A 8 16.33 -33.66 -18.82
N LEU A 9 17.09 -33.34 -19.88
CA LEU A 9 17.50 -31.99 -20.24
C LEU A 9 16.58 -31.30 -21.26
N LEU A 10 15.66 -32.03 -21.91
CA LEU A 10 14.82 -31.47 -22.99
C LEU A 10 13.87 -30.36 -22.50
N VAL A 11 13.31 -30.49 -21.30
CA VAL A 11 12.44 -29.46 -20.70
C VAL A 11 13.22 -28.16 -20.48
N GLY A 12 14.37 -28.25 -19.80
CA GLY A 12 15.23 -27.09 -19.56
C GLY A 12 15.83 -26.51 -20.85
N TYR A 13 16.07 -27.34 -21.88
CA TYR A 13 16.44 -26.85 -23.21
C TYR A 13 15.32 -26.03 -23.86
N LEU A 14 14.06 -26.44 -23.71
CA LEU A 14 12.91 -25.74 -24.28
C LEU A 14 12.68 -24.38 -23.62
N ASP A 15 12.92 -24.28 -22.31
CA ASP A 15 12.71 -23.07 -21.51
C ASP A 15 13.98 -22.21 -21.34
N ASP A 16 15.06 -22.53 -22.04
CA ASP A 16 16.37 -21.86 -21.96
C ASP A 16 17.01 -21.87 -20.54
N GLU A 17 16.71 -22.89 -19.72
CA GLU A 17 17.17 -23.04 -18.32
C GLU A 17 18.42 -23.93 -18.14
N ILE A 18 19.04 -24.39 -19.23
CA ILE A 18 20.27 -25.22 -19.18
C ILE A 18 21.52 -24.42 -19.54
N ASP A 19 22.67 -24.87 -19.02
CA ASP A 19 23.97 -24.25 -19.31
C ASP A 19 24.42 -24.49 -20.77
N SER A 20 25.47 -23.79 -21.20
CA SER A 20 25.98 -23.85 -22.58
C SER A 20 26.58 -25.22 -22.95
N GLU A 21 27.12 -25.96 -21.98
CA GLU A 21 27.68 -27.30 -22.19
C GLU A 21 26.56 -28.33 -22.36
N GLN A 22 25.55 -28.29 -21.49
CA GLN A 22 24.30 -29.05 -21.59
C GLN A 22 23.60 -28.78 -22.92
N ARG A 23 23.50 -27.52 -23.33
CA ARG A 23 22.89 -27.15 -24.61
C ARG A 23 23.60 -27.79 -25.78
N ARG A 24 24.93 -27.70 -25.84
CA ARG A 24 25.72 -28.32 -26.91
C ARG A 24 25.52 -29.84 -26.96
N ARG A 25 25.45 -30.49 -25.79
CA ARG A 25 25.20 -31.94 -25.68
C ARG A 25 23.81 -32.33 -26.19
N VAL A 26 22.78 -31.55 -25.86
CA VAL A 26 21.42 -31.77 -26.37
C VAL A 26 21.38 -31.60 -27.89
N GLU A 27 21.95 -30.51 -28.41
CA GLU A 27 22.01 -30.21 -29.85
C GLU A 27 22.76 -31.28 -30.66
N GLU A 28 23.91 -31.74 -30.15
CA GLU A 28 24.67 -32.83 -30.77
C GLU A 28 23.89 -34.14 -30.77
N HIS A 29 23.14 -34.43 -29.70
CA HIS A 29 22.37 -35.67 -29.60
C HIS A 29 21.14 -35.71 -30.50
N ILE A 30 20.38 -34.62 -30.58
CA ILE A 30 19.17 -34.57 -31.43
C ILE A 30 19.50 -34.66 -32.92
N LEU A 31 20.71 -34.27 -33.34
CA LEU A 31 21.19 -34.47 -34.71
C LEU A 31 21.34 -35.95 -35.09
N HIS A 32 21.64 -36.80 -34.10
CA HIS A 32 21.97 -38.21 -34.32
C HIS A 32 20.89 -39.18 -33.81
N CYS A 33 19.96 -38.72 -32.98
CA CYS A 33 18.91 -39.52 -32.36
C CYS A 33 17.51 -39.06 -32.79
N LYS A 34 16.84 -39.87 -33.63
CA LYS A 34 15.49 -39.57 -34.13
C LYS A 34 14.42 -39.53 -33.03
N GLU A 35 14.56 -40.34 -31.98
CA GLU A 35 13.59 -40.39 -30.89
C GLU A 35 13.58 -39.10 -30.07
N CYS A 36 14.76 -38.63 -29.63
CA CYS A 36 14.89 -37.39 -28.88
C CYS A 36 14.52 -36.16 -29.72
N ALA A 37 14.80 -36.20 -31.04
CA ALA A 37 14.38 -35.16 -31.98
C ALA A 37 12.84 -35.11 -32.13
N ALA A 38 12.16 -36.25 -32.16
CA ALA A 38 10.71 -36.30 -32.20
C ALA A 38 10.09 -35.79 -30.89
N GLU A 39 10.67 -36.15 -29.75
CA GLU A 39 10.19 -35.77 -28.42
C GLU A 39 10.22 -34.25 -28.20
N ILE A 40 11.33 -33.58 -28.52
CA ILE A 40 11.43 -32.12 -28.39
C ILE A 40 10.49 -31.37 -29.35
N GLU A 41 10.22 -31.94 -30.53
CA GLU A 41 9.31 -31.35 -31.50
C GLU A 41 7.85 -31.43 -31.04
N GLU A 42 7.43 -32.55 -30.43
CA GLU A 42 6.11 -32.65 -29.82
C GLU A 42 5.93 -31.65 -28.67
N MET A 43 6.95 -31.46 -27.83
CA MET A 43 6.92 -30.46 -26.76
C MET A 43 6.82 -29.03 -27.31
N ARG A 44 7.51 -28.71 -28.42
CA ARG A 44 7.39 -27.41 -29.10
C ARG A 44 5.97 -27.15 -29.59
N LYS A 45 5.32 -28.14 -30.22
CA LYS A 45 3.92 -28.01 -30.68
C LYS A 45 2.97 -27.70 -29.53
N ILE A 46 3.11 -28.41 -28.40
CA ILE A 46 2.28 -28.16 -27.21
C ILE A 46 2.48 -26.73 -26.71
N ARG A 47 3.74 -26.26 -26.62
CA ARG A 47 4.06 -24.89 -26.18
C ARG A 47 3.44 -23.84 -27.10
N GLU A 48 3.47 -24.04 -28.41
CA GLU A 48 2.84 -23.12 -29.36
C GLU A 48 1.32 -23.02 -29.19
N VAL A 49 0.65 -24.16 -28.96
CA VAL A 49 -0.80 -24.19 -28.70
C VAL A 49 -1.14 -23.45 -27.41
N LEU A 50 -0.39 -23.71 -26.33
CA LEU A 50 -0.58 -23.03 -25.06
C LEU A 50 -0.36 -21.51 -25.18
N ARG A 51 0.66 -21.08 -25.92
CA ARG A 51 0.94 -19.65 -26.14
C ARG A 51 -0.17 -18.93 -26.89
N LYS A 52 -0.85 -19.62 -27.82
CA LYS A 52 -2.01 -19.07 -28.54
C LYS A 52 -3.24 -18.93 -27.64
N MET A 53 -3.34 -19.70 -26.55
CA MET A 53 -4.42 -19.61 -25.57
C MET A 53 -4.14 -18.56 -24.48
N SER A 54 -2.86 -18.26 -24.21
CA SER A 54 -2.43 -17.48 -23.05
C SER A 54 -2.28 -15.96 -23.26
N GLU A 55 -3.00 -15.34 -24.21
CA GLU A 55 -3.06 -13.87 -24.28
C GLU A 55 -4.43 -13.33 -23.81
N PRO A 56 -4.73 -13.32 -22.51
CA PRO A 56 -5.65 -12.33 -21.99
C PRO A 56 -4.91 -10.98 -22.00
N LYS A 57 -5.06 -10.20 -23.09
CA LYS A 57 -4.75 -8.78 -23.04
C LYS A 57 -5.65 -8.14 -21.99
N MET A 58 -5.10 -7.87 -20.82
CA MET A 58 -5.84 -7.23 -19.73
C MET A 58 -6.33 -5.86 -20.25
N PRO A 59 -7.64 -5.56 -20.21
CA PRO A 59 -8.17 -4.37 -20.86
C PRO A 59 -7.56 -3.09 -20.27
N ASP A 60 -7.25 -2.10 -21.09
CA ASP A 60 -6.73 -0.80 -20.63
C ASP A 60 -7.66 -0.11 -19.60
N ALA A 61 -8.96 -0.41 -19.66
CA ALA A 61 -9.97 0.04 -18.70
C ALA A 61 -9.78 -0.51 -17.27
N PHE A 62 -9.02 -1.60 -17.10
CA PHE A 62 -8.62 -2.12 -15.79
C PHE A 62 -7.51 -1.24 -15.18
N TRP A 63 -6.50 -0.91 -15.98
CA TRP A 63 -5.41 -0.01 -15.57
C TRP A 63 -5.92 1.37 -15.21
N GLN A 64 -6.82 1.95 -16.02
CA GLN A 64 -7.42 3.25 -15.71
C GLN A 64 -8.18 3.25 -14.38
N ARG A 65 -8.94 2.19 -14.07
CA ARG A 65 -9.66 2.08 -12.80
C ARG A 65 -8.73 1.89 -11.60
N TYR A 66 -7.67 1.10 -11.76
CA TYR A 66 -6.66 0.90 -10.73
C TYR A 66 -5.95 2.21 -10.38
N TRP A 67 -5.47 2.95 -11.39
CA TRP A 67 -4.78 4.21 -11.19
C TRP A 67 -5.68 5.30 -10.60
N ASN A 68 -6.92 5.45 -11.11
CA ASN A 68 -7.85 6.46 -10.60
C ASN A 68 -8.28 6.21 -9.14
N GLY A 69 -8.40 4.96 -8.71
CA GLY A 69 -8.75 4.62 -7.33
C GLY A 69 -7.63 4.91 -6.31
N ILE A 70 -6.38 4.73 -6.74
CA ILE A 70 -5.21 4.88 -5.87
C ILE A 70 -4.74 6.34 -5.82
N TYR A 71 -4.63 7.00 -6.96
CA TYR A 71 -4.04 8.35 -7.04
C TYR A 71 -4.89 9.40 -6.30
N ASN A 72 -6.21 9.42 -6.55
CA ASN A 72 -7.13 10.38 -5.93
C ASN A 72 -7.27 10.19 -4.40
N ARG A 73 -7.08 8.96 -3.90
CA ARG A 73 -7.20 8.68 -2.47
C ARG A 73 -5.96 9.13 -1.70
N ILE A 74 -4.78 8.92 -2.29
CA ILE A 74 -3.50 9.26 -1.66
C ILE A 74 -3.27 10.77 -1.66
N GLU A 75 -3.52 11.45 -2.78
CA GLU A 75 -3.27 12.90 -2.91
C GLU A 75 -4.08 13.72 -1.89
N ARG A 76 -5.36 13.37 -1.73
CA ARG A 76 -6.25 14.08 -0.80
C ARG A 76 -5.92 13.78 0.66
N GLN A 77 -5.55 12.55 0.99
CA GLN A 77 -5.14 12.19 2.36
C GLN A 77 -3.81 12.83 2.75
N MET A 78 -2.82 12.84 1.85
CA MET A 78 -1.54 13.48 2.10
C MET A 78 -1.66 14.99 2.27
N GLY A 79 -2.52 15.65 1.48
CA GLY A 79 -2.80 17.07 1.61
C GLY A 79 -3.34 17.44 2.99
N TRP A 80 -4.32 16.68 3.50
CA TRP A 80 -4.85 16.90 4.85
C TRP A 80 -3.84 16.61 5.95
N ILE A 81 -3.03 15.55 5.81
CA ILE A 81 -1.99 15.22 6.81
C ILE A 81 -0.96 16.36 6.90
N LEU A 82 -0.42 16.81 5.77
CA LEU A 82 0.56 17.90 5.74
C LEU A 82 -0.04 19.21 6.25
N PHE A 83 -1.28 19.53 5.87
CA PHE A 83 -1.99 20.71 6.35
C PHE A 83 -2.21 20.65 7.86
N SER A 84 -2.67 19.52 8.41
CA SER A 84 -2.87 19.34 9.84
C SER A 84 -1.56 19.46 10.62
N ILE A 85 -0.47 18.87 10.13
CA ILE A 85 0.85 18.98 10.76
C ILE A 85 1.30 20.45 10.79
N GLY A 86 1.22 21.15 9.64
CA GLY A 86 1.57 22.57 9.56
C GLY A 86 0.73 23.43 10.51
N ALA A 87 -0.59 23.20 10.55
CA ALA A 87 -1.49 23.90 11.46
C ALA A 87 -1.15 23.64 12.93
N ILE A 88 -0.84 22.39 13.31
CA ILE A 88 -0.43 22.05 14.68
C ILE A 88 0.85 22.78 15.07
N VAL A 89 1.87 22.78 14.22
CA VAL A 89 3.14 23.49 14.49
C VAL A 89 2.90 24.98 14.70
N LEU A 90 2.10 25.61 13.82
CA LEU A 90 1.76 27.02 13.95
C LEU A 90 0.96 27.33 15.22
N LEU A 91 -0.01 26.48 15.59
CA LEU A 91 -0.78 26.63 16.82
C LEU A 91 0.09 26.49 18.07
N VAL A 92 1.00 25.50 18.09
CA VAL A 92 1.94 25.31 19.20
C VAL A 92 2.88 26.50 19.33
N PHE A 93 3.41 27.01 18.21
CA PHE A 93 4.26 28.20 18.21
C PHE A 93 3.51 29.45 18.68
N ALA A 94 2.30 29.67 18.18
CA ALA A 94 1.45 30.78 18.59
C ALA A 94 1.12 30.71 20.09
N PHE A 95 0.78 29.51 20.59
CA PHE A 95 0.52 29.27 22.02
C PHE A 95 1.78 29.55 22.86
N TYR A 96 2.94 29.05 22.44
CA TYR A 96 4.21 29.31 23.11
C TYR A 96 4.51 30.82 23.20
N ARG A 97 4.34 31.56 22.09
CA ARG A 97 4.51 33.02 22.05
C ARG A 97 3.51 33.74 22.95
N LEU A 98 2.26 33.28 23.01
CA LEU A 98 1.23 33.84 23.88
C LEU A 98 1.60 33.64 25.35
N VAL A 99 2.05 32.44 25.75
CA VAL A 99 2.46 32.18 27.14
C VAL A 99 3.70 33.02 27.51
N GLN A 100 4.72 33.07 26.65
CA GLN A 100 5.94 33.86 26.89
C GLN A 100 5.65 35.36 27.02
N ASN A 101 4.93 35.94 26.05
CA ASN A 101 4.71 37.39 26.00
C ASN A 101 3.61 37.87 26.95
N PHE A 102 2.66 37.00 27.32
CA PHE A 102 1.50 37.41 28.10
C PHE A 102 1.53 36.90 29.54
N PHE A 103 1.92 35.64 29.76
CA PHE A 103 1.92 35.07 31.11
C PHE A 103 3.26 35.32 31.83
N LEU A 104 4.39 35.24 31.14
CA LEU A 104 5.73 35.39 31.73
C LEU A 104 6.27 36.83 31.73
N ASP A 105 5.67 37.75 30.97
CA ASP A 105 6.06 39.17 30.99
C ASP A 105 5.65 39.83 32.32
N PRO A 106 6.59 40.43 33.08
CA PRO A 106 6.32 41.14 34.33
C PRO A 106 5.54 42.45 34.15
N GLN A 107 5.51 43.04 32.95
CA GLN A 107 4.84 44.32 32.69
C GLN A 107 3.32 44.20 32.58
N VAL A 108 2.80 43.01 32.29
CA VAL A 108 1.36 42.78 32.14
C VAL A 108 0.72 42.62 33.52
N SER A 109 -0.27 43.48 33.81
CA SER A 109 -1.05 43.44 35.05
C SER A 109 -1.66 42.05 35.29
N ILE A 110 -1.83 41.66 36.56
CA ILE A 110 -2.29 40.32 36.94
C ILE A 110 -3.76 40.05 36.58
N MET A 111 -4.56 41.11 36.46
CA MET A 111 -6.00 41.04 36.19
C MET A 111 -6.34 40.32 34.86
N PRO A 112 -5.75 40.69 33.70
CA PRO A 112 -5.99 39.98 32.44
C PRO A 112 -5.48 38.53 32.44
N LYS A 113 -4.40 38.20 33.18
CA LYS A 113 -3.90 36.83 33.28
C LYS A 113 -4.92 35.91 33.96
N LEU A 114 -5.52 36.39 35.05
CA LEU A 114 -6.58 35.66 35.77
C LEU A 114 -7.86 35.53 34.93
N GLY A 115 -8.28 36.61 34.25
CA GLY A 115 -9.46 36.58 33.39
C GLY A 115 -9.36 35.54 32.27
N ILE A 116 -8.25 35.52 31.53
CA ILE A 116 -8.02 34.54 30.46
C ILE A 116 -7.89 33.12 31.02
N GLY A 117 -7.23 32.96 32.18
CA GLY A 117 -7.11 31.66 32.84
C GLY A 117 -8.47 31.04 33.21
N ILE A 118 -9.38 31.83 33.78
CA ILE A 118 -10.73 31.37 34.14
C ILE A 118 -11.54 31.02 32.89
N ILE A 119 -11.46 31.83 31.83
CA ILE A 119 -12.16 31.56 30.56
C ILE A 119 -11.63 30.27 29.93
N ALA A 120 -10.31 30.08 29.89
CA ALA A 120 -9.69 28.87 29.35
C ALA A 120 -10.09 27.62 30.15
N LEU A 121 -10.08 27.72 31.49
CA LEU A 121 -10.49 26.62 32.36
C LEU A 121 -11.98 26.27 32.19
N GLY A 122 -12.85 27.27 32.08
CA GLY A 122 -14.28 27.07 31.77
C GLY A 122 -14.49 26.39 30.41
N ALA A 123 -13.74 26.81 29.38
CA ALA A 123 -13.79 26.18 28.06
C ALA A 123 -13.34 24.70 28.11
N ILE A 124 -12.26 24.39 28.83
CA ILE A 124 -11.79 23.00 29.01
C ILE A 124 -12.87 22.15 29.69
N VAL A 125 -13.50 22.65 30.75
CA VAL A 125 -14.57 21.93 31.46
C VAL A 125 -15.75 21.64 30.52
N LEU A 126 -16.20 22.62 29.73
CA LEU A 126 -17.28 22.44 28.76
C LEU A 126 -16.92 21.42 27.67
N ILE A 127 -15.71 21.50 27.12
CA ILE A 127 -15.22 20.57 26.11
C ILE A 127 -15.21 19.14 26.68
N VAL A 128 -14.66 18.94 27.89
CA VAL A 128 -14.63 17.63 28.54
C VAL A 128 -16.04 17.11 28.82
N SER A 129 -16.97 17.98 29.23
CA SER A 129 -18.38 17.60 29.44
C SER A 129 -19.03 17.11 28.15
N ILE A 130 -18.93 17.87 27.06
CA ILE A 130 -19.49 17.52 25.76
C ILE A 130 -18.84 16.25 25.21
N PHE A 131 -17.52 16.12 25.35
CA PHE A 131 -16.80 14.95 24.86
C PHE A 131 -17.20 13.68 25.62
N ARG A 132 -17.36 13.77 26.95
CA ARG A 132 -17.86 12.67 27.78
C ARG A 132 -19.28 12.29 27.39
N GLU A 133 -20.16 13.26 27.20
CA GLU A 133 -21.54 13.05 26.75
C GLU A 133 -21.58 12.35 25.39
N LYS A 134 -20.79 12.84 24.42
CA LYS A 134 -20.77 12.30 23.06
C LYS A 134 -20.16 10.91 22.97
N ILE A 135 -19.08 10.64 23.73
CA ILE A 135 -18.53 9.28 23.86
C ILE A 135 -19.53 8.33 24.51
N PHE A 136 -20.21 8.77 25.57
CA PHE A 136 -21.20 7.95 26.27
C PHE A 136 -22.40 7.64 25.37
N ALA A 137 -22.92 8.63 24.64
CA ALA A 137 -24.01 8.46 23.68
C ALA A 137 -23.64 7.45 22.58
N MET A 138 -22.47 7.60 21.94
CA MET A 138 -22.01 6.65 20.90
C MET A 138 -21.82 5.22 21.44
N ARG A 139 -21.44 5.05 22.71
CA ARG A 139 -21.26 3.72 23.31
C ARG A 139 -22.59 3.05 23.67
N ASN A 140 -23.61 3.83 24.01
CA ASN A 140 -24.91 3.32 24.47
C ASN A 140 -25.93 3.14 23.32
N GLU A 141 -25.78 3.84 22.19
CA GLU A 141 -26.60 3.61 20.99
C GLU A 141 -26.31 2.26 20.32
N ARG A 142 -25.08 1.72 20.47
CA ARG A 142 -24.68 0.43 19.88
C ARG A 142 -25.41 -0.81 20.44
N TYR A 143 -26.22 -0.65 21.49
CA TYR A 143 -27.00 -1.73 22.10
C TYR A 143 -28.52 -1.55 21.98
N LYS A 144 -29.00 -0.52 21.25
CA LYS A 144 -30.45 -0.27 21.07
C LYS A 144 -31.08 -0.95 19.84
N GLU A 145 -30.29 -1.55 18.95
CA GLU A 145 -30.81 -2.24 17.75
C GLU A 145 -31.22 -3.71 17.98
N VAL A 146 -31.21 -4.20 19.24
CA VAL A 146 -31.72 -5.54 19.57
C VAL A 146 -32.95 -5.39 20.47
N GLU A 147 -34.07 -4.96 19.88
CA GLU A 147 -35.41 -5.19 20.46
C GLU A 147 -36.02 -6.48 19.87
N ARG A 148 -36.63 -7.25 20.77
CA ARG A 148 -37.15 -8.61 20.62
C ARG A 148 -38.42 -8.68 19.77
#